data_AF-A0A6A6G4Y7-F1
#
_entry.id   AF-A0A6A6G4Y7-F1
#
_cell.length_a   1.000
_cell.length_b   1.000
_cell.length_c   1.000
_cell.angle_alpha   90.00
_cell.angle_beta   90.00
_cell.angle_gamma   90.00
#
_symmetry.space_group_name_H-M   'P 1'
#
loop_
_entity.id
_entity.type
_entity.pdbx_description
1 polymer ?
#
loop_
_entity_poly.entity_id
_entity_poly.type
_entity_poly.pdbx_seq_one_letter_code
_entity_poly.pdbx_strand_id
1 'polypeptide(L)'
;MPVDYSGRASLALALTSTKLVTSRLRRYFVGIFPDSSERRMQWDEKASVEEILETFKDFHPSVLKALAMADGRQLRDRDPLDSLVKDNFALIGDAGHAMGPHQGQGACQALEDAEALRVVLKGAKSDEVHARLQVFNELRSERVAQVVRNTRAAAPDSSSTHVKSANDFSNYYWSYQLTQEAVRVMNEHGHGLQLVDDASAELIVT
;
A
#
# COMPACT_ATOMS: atom_id res chain seq x y z
N MET A 1 -73.51 -12.37 -24.22
CA MET A 1 -73.53 -12.15 -22.76
C MET A 1 -72.13 -12.50 -22.24
N PRO A 2 -71.51 -11.64 -21.44
CA PRO A 2 -70.06 -11.33 -21.51
C PRO A 2 -69.21 -12.17 -20.55
N VAL A 3 -67.91 -12.26 -20.83
CA VAL A 3 -66.88 -12.17 -19.77
C VAL A 3 -65.70 -11.36 -20.30
N ASP A 4 -65.46 -10.24 -19.62
CA ASP A 4 -64.31 -9.35 -19.74
C ASP A 4 -63.17 -9.89 -18.86
N TYR A 5 -61.95 -9.90 -19.39
CA TYR A 5 -60.73 -10.04 -18.61
C TYR A 5 -59.72 -8.98 -19.06
N SER A 6 -60.04 -7.73 -18.72
CA SER A 6 -59.05 -6.70 -18.44
C SER A 6 -57.95 -7.24 -17.53
N GLY A 7 -56.69 -7.17 -17.99
CA GLY A 7 -55.54 -7.13 -17.10
C GLY A 7 -54.52 -8.23 -17.32
N ARG A 8 -53.56 -7.99 -18.22
CA ARG A 8 -52.22 -7.55 -17.79
C ARG A 8 -51.39 -7.20 -19.02
N ALA A 9 -50.96 -5.94 -19.04
CA ALA A 9 -49.94 -5.45 -19.94
C ALA A 9 -48.60 -6.14 -19.63
N SER A 10 -47.98 -6.71 -20.65
CA SER A 10 -46.54 -6.95 -20.66
C SER A 10 -45.97 -6.32 -21.92
N LEU A 11 -45.26 -5.22 -21.67
CA LEU A 11 -44.50 -4.41 -22.60
C LEU A 11 -43.43 -5.29 -23.28
N ALA A 12 -43.63 -5.65 -24.54
CA ALA A 12 -42.56 -6.24 -25.35
C ALA A 12 -41.65 -5.11 -25.84
N LEU A 13 -40.69 -4.71 -24.99
CA LEU A 13 -39.58 -3.87 -25.44
C LEU A 13 -38.61 -4.75 -26.24
N ALA A 14 -38.65 -4.59 -27.56
CA ALA A 14 -37.66 -5.16 -28.46
C ALA A 14 -36.27 -4.58 -28.12
N LEU A 15 -35.44 -5.37 -27.43
CA LEU A 15 -34.02 -5.07 -27.26
C LEU A 15 -33.33 -5.35 -28.60
N THR A 16 -33.14 -4.30 -29.39
CA THR A 16 -32.14 -4.26 -30.46
C THR A 16 -30.79 -4.67 -29.89
N SER A 17 -30.15 -5.63 -30.56
CA SER A 17 -28.81 -6.15 -30.30
C SER A 17 -27.79 -5.01 -30.12
N THR A 18 -27.40 -4.76 -28.87
CA THR A 18 -26.21 -3.94 -28.57
C THR A 18 -25.01 -4.87 -28.52
N LYS A 19 -24.19 -4.87 -29.57
CA LYS A 19 -22.85 -5.47 -29.51
C LYS A 19 -21.96 -4.56 -28.66
N LEU A 20 -21.72 -4.93 -27.41
CA LEU A 20 -20.64 -4.37 -26.61
C LEU A 20 -19.35 -5.13 -26.95
N VAL A 21 -18.52 -4.59 -27.84
CA VAL A 21 -17.13 -5.04 -27.99
C VAL A 21 -16.27 -4.14 -27.11
N THR A 22 -15.94 -4.59 -25.90
CA THR A 22 -14.83 -4.00 -25.13
C THR A 22 -13.70 -5.00 -25.07
N SER A 23 -12.57 -4.68 -25.66
CA SER A 23 -11.29 -5.32 -25.32
C SER A 23 -10.23 -4.26 -25.06
N ARG A 24 -10.39 -3.52 -23.96
CA ARG A 24 -9.25 -2.85 -23.32
C ARG A 24 -8.84 -3.65 -22.10
N LEU A 25 -8.30 -4.84 -22.35
CA LEU A 25 -7.41 -5.48 -21.38
C LEU A 25 -6.20 -4.56 -21.23
N ARG A 26 -6.24 -3.67 -20.23
CA ARG A 26 -5.04 -2.98 -19.76
C ARG A 26 -4.19 -4.05 -19.08
N ARG A 27 -3.13 -4.49 -19.76
CA ARG A 27 -2.13 -5.36 -19.17
C ARG A 27 -1.13 -4.48 -18.44
N TYR A 28 -1.02 -4.65 -17.13
CA TYR A 28 -0.01 -4.01 -16.32
C TYR A 28 1.14 -4.99 -16.13
N PHE A 29 2.36 -4.55 -16.43
CA PHE A 29 3.58 -5.25 -16.09
C PHE A 29 4.54 -4.25 -15.48
N VAL A 30 5.43 -4.73 -14.62
CA VAL A 30 6.51 -3.94 -14.03
C VAL A 30 7.78 -4.74 -14.19
N GLY A 31 8.81 -4.13 -14.79
CA GLY A 31 10.16 -4.66 -14.82
C GLY A 31 11.04 -3.79 -13.93
N ILE A 32 11.71 -4.39 -12.97
CA ILE A 32 12.65 -3.69 -12.08
C ILE A 32 14.04 -4.23 -12.38
N PHE A 33 14.98 -3.36 -12.71
CA PHE A 33 16.35 -3.70 -13.02
C PHE A 33 17.30 -2.66 -12.42
N PRO A 34 18.54 -3.03 -12.05
CA PRO A 34 19.53 -2.08 -11.56
C PRO A 34 19.86 -1.02 -12.61
N ASP A 35 19.99 0.24 -12.18
CA ASP A 35 20.49 1.34 -13.00
C ASP A 35 21.86 1.77 -12.44
N SER A 36 22.91 1.62 -13.25
CA SER A 36 24.29 1.99 -12.93
C SER A 36 24.69 3.37 -13.45
N SER A 37 23.78 4.09 -14.12
CA SER A 37 24.03 5.43 -14.65
C SER A 37 24.04 6.51 -13.56
N GLU A 38 24.64 7.65 -13.89
CA GLU A 38 24.66 8.86 -13.04
C GLU A 38 23.27 9.50 -12.85
N ARG A 39 22.22 8.98 -13.53
CA ARG A 39 20.82 9.41 -13.34
C ARG A 39 20.35 9.25 -11.91
N ARG A 40 21.04 8.48 -11.08
CA ARG A 40 20.79 8.37 -9.63
C ARG A 40 20.66 9.73 -8.94
N MET A 41 21.33 10.77 -9.46
CA MET A 41 21.32 12.13 -8.88
C MET A 41 20.32 13.09 -9.54
N GLN A 42 19.61 12.69 -10.61
CA GLN A 42 18.75 13.58 -11.40
C GLN A 42 17.27 13.26 -11.20
N TRP A 43 16.46 14.25 -10.82
CA TRP A 43 15.10 14.01 -10.32
C TRP A 43 14.11 13.50 -11.39
N ASP A 44 14.33 13.82 -12.67
CA ASP A 44 13.34 13.70 -13.76
C ASP A 44 13.83 12.90 -14.98
N GLU A 45 15.03 12.30 -14.91
CA GLU A 45 15.58 11.55 -16.05
C GLU A 45 15.02 10.12 -16.09
N LYS A 46 14.28 9.81 -17.15
CA LYS A 46 13.64 8.52 -17.36
C LYS A 46 14.57 7.55 -18.08
N ALA A 47 14.42 6.25 -17.81
CA ALA A 47 15.00 5.22 -18.67
C ALA A 47 14.29 5.25 -20.03
N SER A 48 15.09 5.28 -21.11
CA SER A 48 14.57 5.22 -22.48
C SER A 48 14.04 3.82 -22.81
N VAL A 49 13.11 3.72 -23.76
CA VAL A 49 12.60 2.40 -24.20
C VAL A 49 13.73 1.60 -24.86
N GLU A 50 14.63 2.28 -25.57
CA GLU A 50 15.81 1.71 -26.21
C GLU A 50 16.73 1.04 -25.17
N GLU A 51 16.99 1.71 -24.05
CA GLU A 51 17.79 1.17 -22.95
C GLU A 51 17.11 -0.03 -22.29
N ILE A 52 15.79 0.04 -22.09
CA ILE A 52 15.02 -1.09 -21.57
C ILE A 52 15.15 -2.28 -22.53
N LEU A 53 14.93 -2.09 -23.83
CA LEU A 53 15.02 -3.18 -24.81
C LEU A 53 16.42 -3.76 -24.93
N GLU A 54 17.47 -2.93 -24.84
CA GLU A 54 18.86 -3.40 -24.82
C GLU A 54 19.15 -4.24 -23.57
N THR A 55 18.66 -3.81 -22.40
CA THR A 55 18.82 -4.53 -21.14
C THR A 55 18.18 -5.92 -21.19
N PHE A 56 17.04 -6.05 -21.88
CA PHE A 56 16.27 -7.30 -21.97
C PHE A 56 16.39 -8.02 -23.32
N LYS A 57 17.37 -7.68 -24.18
CA LYS A 57 17.45 -8.14 -25.58
C LYS A 57 17.41 -9.66 -25.78
N ASP A 58 17.89 -10.41 -24.78
CA ASP A 58 17.95 -11.88 -24.81
C ASP A 58 16.63 -12.55 -24.38
N PHE A 59 15.61 -11.77 -23.98
CA PHE A 59 14.30 -12.29 -23.60
C PHE A 59 13.44 -12.64 -24.82
N HIS A 60 12.46 -13.50 -24.61
CA HIS A 60 11.53 -13.94 -25.67
C HIS A 60 10.85 -12.75 -26.37
N PRO A 61 10.63 -12.78 -27.71
CA PRO A 61 10.06 -11.67 -28.48
C PRO A 61 8.72 -11.12 -27.94
N SER A 62 7.90 -11.95 -27.30
CA SER A 62 6.66 -11.50 -26.67
C SER A 62 6.89 -10.57 -25.47
N VAL A 63 7.98 -10.75 -24.72
CA VAL A 63 8.38 -9.87 -23.61
C VAL A 63 8.90 -8.55 -24.16
N LEU A 64 9.77 -8.59 -25.18
CA LEU A 64 10.26 -7.38 -25.85
C LEU A 64 9.11 -6.53 -26.43
N LYS A 65 8.10 -7.16 -27.04
CA LYS A 65 6.88 -6.46 -27.50
C LYS A 65 6.11 -5.79 -26.36
N ALA A 66 6.09 -6.40 -25.17
CA ALA A 66 5.47 -5.80 -24.00
C ALA A 66 6.29 -4.60 -23.50
N LEU A 67 7.60 -4.78 -23.34
CA LEU A 67 8.54 -3.75 -22.88
C LEU A 67 8.59 -2.52 -23.80
N ALA A 68 8.41 -2.71 -25.11
CA ALA A 68 8.33 -1.61 -26.09
C ALA A 68 7.16 -0.64 -25.85
N MET A 69 6.21 -0.98 -24.98
CA MET A 69 5.09 -0.13 -24.57
C MET A 69 5.27 0.49 -23.16
N ALA A 70 6.42 0.27 -22.50
CA ALA A 70 6.68 0.74 -21.15
C ALA A 70 7.02 2.25 -21.07
N ASP A 71 6.84 2.84 -19.89
CA ASP A 71 7.41 4.14 -19.51
C ASP A 71 8.44 3.87 -18.39
N GLY A 72 9.69 4.27 -18.61
CA GLY A 72 10.76 4.11 -17.64
C GLY A 72 10.65 5.12 -16.51
N ARG A 73 10.78 4.66 -15.27
CA ARG A 73 10.82 5.52 -14.07
C ARG A 73 11.91 5.08 -13.13
N GLN A 74 12.56 6.05 -12.51
CA GLN A 74 13.53 5.77 -11.47
C GLN A 74 12.82 5.47 -10.15
N LEU A 75 13.23 4.38 -9.50
CA LEU A 75 12.79 4.03 -8.16
C LEU A 75 13.69 4.71 -7.14
N ARG A 76 13.08 5.31 -6.11
CA ARG A 76 13.79 5.92 -4.99
C ARG A 76 13.18 5.43 -3.69
N ASP A 77 14.04 5.18 -2.72
CA ASP A 77 13.67 4.91 -1.34
C ASP A 77 14.42 5.87 -0.41
N ARG A 78 14.15 5.79 0.90
CA ARG A 78 14.88 6.51 1.93
C ARG A 78 15.28 5.54 3.03
N ASP A 79 16.34 5.89 3.76
CA ASP A 79 16.62 5.22 5.02
C ASP A 79 15.49 5.48 6.03
N PRO A 80 15.19 4.50 6.90
CA PRO A 80 14.22 4.71 7.97
C PRO A 80 14.57 5.93 8.82
N LEU A 81 13.55 6.69 9.20
CA LEU A 81 13.70 7.79 10.16
C LEU A 81 13.82 7.24 11.58
N ASP A 82 14.65 7.87 12.41
CA ASP A 82 14.76 7.53 13.84
C ASP A 82 13.46 7.82 14.61
N SER A 83 12.69 8.82 14.14
CA SER A 83 11.39 9.19 14.68
C SER A 83 10.46 9.67 13.56
N LEU A 84 9.20 9.25 13.63
CA LEU A 84 8.11 9.74 12.79
C LEU A 84 7.46 11.00 13.37
N VAL A 85 7.83 11.42 14.58
CA VAL A 85 7.18 12.51 15.31
C VAL A 85 8.18 13.57 15.75
N LYS A 86 7.75 14.82 15.63
CA LYS A 86 8.41 16.00 16.20
C LYS A 86 7.36 16.98 16.69
N ASP A 87 7.38 17.30 17.98
CA ASP A 87 6.37 18.15 18.63
C ASP A 87 4.95 17.63 18.34
N ASN A 88 4.07 18.46 17.76
CA ASN A 88 2.71 18.07 17.38
C ASN A 88 2.60 17.63 15.91
N PHE A 89 3.72 17.31 15.26
CA PHE A 89 3.76 16.85 13.87
C PHE A 89 4.08 15.36 13.81
N ALA A 90 3.34 14.64 12.98
CA ALA A 90 3.59 13.25 12.63
C ALA A 90 3.78 13.11 11.12
N LEU A 91 4.77 12.32 10.71
CA LEU A 91 5.01 11.93 9.33
C LEU A 91 4.37 10.57 9.06
N ILE A 92 3.61 10.47 7.98
CA ILE A 92 2.93 9.24 7.54
C ILE A 92 3.13 9.02 6.04
N GLY A 93 2.92 7.79 5.58
CA GLY A 93 3.12 7.43 4.17
C GLY A 93 4.55 7.73 3.70
N ASP A 94 4.72 8.05 2.41
CA ASP A 94 6.03 8.30 1.81
C ASP A 94 6.83 9.43 2.48
N ALA A 95 6.17 10.37 3.18
CA ALA A 95 6.85 11.42 3.94
C ALA A 95 7.63 10.86 5.15
N GLY A 96 7.12 9.78 5.76
CA GLY A 96 7.79 9.07 6.84
C GLY A 96 8.63 7.88 6.37
N HIS A 97 8.22 7.24 5.25
CA HIS A 97 8.76 5.92 4.88
C HIS A 97 8.70 5.56 3.40
N ALA A 98 9.11 6.49 2.52
CA ALA A 98 9.31 6.18 1.10
C ALA A 98 10.17 4.92 0.90
N MET A 99 9.64 3.94 0.18
CA MET A 99 10.27 2.64 -0.06
C MET A 99 10.02 2.13 -1.48
N GLY A 100 10.87 1.20 -1.94
CA GLY A 100 10.69 0.55 -3.23
C GLY A 100 9.39 -0.28 -3.32
N PRO A 101 8.88 -0.56 -4.53
CA PRO A 101 7.63 -1.30 -4.70
C PRO A 101 7.77 -2.82 -4.55
N HIS A 102 8.97 -3.33 -4.20
CA HIS A 102 9.33 -4.75 -4.27
C HIS A 102 8.40 -5.69 -3.49
N GLN A 103 7.74 -5.19 -2.43
CA GLN A 103 6.84 -5.98 -1.59
C GLN A 103 5.41 -5.41 -1.56
N GLY A 104 5.13 -4.35 -2.32
CA GLY A 104 3.80 -3.72 -2.34
C GLY A 104 3.36 -3.05 -1.03
N GLN A 105 4.29 -2.83 -0.09
CA GLN A 105 3.95 -2.43 1.28
C GLN A 105 3.75 -0.94 1.51
N GLY A 106 4.21 -0.04 0.62
CA GLY A 106 4.15 1.41 0.88
C GLY A 106 2.74 1.92 1.19
N ALA A 107 1.76 1.56 0.34
CA ALA A 107 0.35 1.93 0.57
C ALA A 107 -0.25 1.24 1.81
N CYS A 108 0.11 -0.03 2.06
CA CYS A 108 -0.34 -0.75 3.25
C CYS A 108 0.16 -0.09 4.53
N GLN A 109 1.42 0.37 4.57
CA GLN A 109 1.97 1.09 5.71
C GLN A 109 1.29 2.45 5.92
N ALA A 110 0.95 3.17 4.84
CA ALA A 110 0.18 4.42 4.96
C ALA A 110 -1.22 4.20 5.56
N LEU A 111 -1.89 3.09 5.20
CA LEU A 111 -3.17 2.71 5.80
C LEU A 111 -3.01 2.33 7.28
N GLU A 112 -1.97 1.59 7.61
CA GLU A 112 -1.64 1.29 9.00
C GLU A 112 -1.35 2.56 9.81
N ASP A 113 -0.65 3.56 9.25
CA ASP A 113 -0.42 4.82 9.95
C ASP A 113 -1.72 5.56 10.25
N ALA A 114 -2.64 5.60 9.29
CA ALA A 114 -3.93 6.25 9.44
C ALA A 114 -4.77 5.60 10.55
N GLU A 115 -4.80 4.26 10.57
CA GLU A 115 -5.49 3.50 11.61
C GLU A 115 -4.82 3.68 12.99
N ALA A 116 -3.49 3.68 13.05
CA ALA A 116 -2.76 3.96 14.28
C ALA A 116 -3.11 5.35 14.83
N LEU A 117 -3.09 6.39 13.98
CA LEU A 117 -3.47 7.74 14.36
C LEU A 117 -4.93 7.82 14.84
N ARG A 118 -5.85 7.13 14.16
CA ARG A 118 -7.26 7.06 14.57
C ARG A 118 -7.39 6.53 16.00
N VAL A 119 -6.65 5.49 16.34
CA VAL A 119 -6.68 4.87 17.67
C VAL A 119 -6.00 5.75 18.71
N VAL A 120 -4.77 6.22 18.45
CA VAL A 120 -3.97 6.93 19.46
C VAL A 120 -4.53 8.31 19.81
N LEU A 121 -5.21 8.97 18.86
CA LEU A 121 -5.81 10.29 19.06
C LEU A 121 -7.27 10.21 19.51
N LYS A 122 -7.86 9.01 19.64
CA LYS A 122 -9.26 8.86 20.06
C LYS A 122 -9.47 9.44 21.46
N GLY A 123 -10.33 10.45 21.56
CA GLY A 123 -10.67 11.12 22.82
C GLY A 123 -9.56 12.03 23.38
N ALA A 124 -8.49 12.28 22.63
CA ALA A 124 -7.40 13.13 23.07
C ALA A 124 -7.80 14.61 23.11
N LYS A 125 -7.36 15.32 24.13
CA LYS A 125 -7.45 16.79 24.21
C LYS A 125 -6.26 17.43 23.50
N SER A 126 -6.37 18.71 23.18
CA SER A 126 -5.33 19.45 22.45
C SER A 126 -3.98 19.48 23.16
N ASP A 127 -3.97 19.53 24.50
CA ASP A 127 -2.78 19.48 25.34
C ASP A 127 -2.17 18.08 25.47
N GLU A 128 -2.92 17.03 25.10
CA GLU A 128 -2.46 15.63 25.13
C GLU A 128 -1.84 15.18 23.80
N VAL A 129 -2.04 15.95 22.71
CA VAL A 129 -1.66 15.56 21.34
C VAL A 129 -0.20 15.11 21.25
N HIS A 130 0.73 15.87 21.81
CA HIS A 130 2.15 15.52 21.77
C HIS A 130 2.42 14.14 22.38
N ALA A 131 1.86 13.88 23.58
CA ALA A 131 2.01 12.61 24.27
C ALA A 131 1.38 11.46 23.46
N ARG A 132 0.20 11.66 22.86
CA ARG A 132 -0.43 10.66 21.99
C ARG A 132 0.39 10.37 20.73
N LEU A 133 1.03 11.38 20.16
CA LEU A 133 1.92 11.17 19.02
C LEU A 133 3.19 10.41 19.41
N GLN A 134 3.68 10.52 20.65
CA GLN A 134 4.77 9.64 21.10
C GLN A 134 4.35 8.16 21.12
N VAL A 135 3.12 7.86 21.52
CA VAL A 135 2.54 6.50 21.42
C VAL A 135 2.47 6.02 19.97
N PHE A 136 2.03 6.90 19.05
CA PHE A 136 2.08 6.61 17.60
C PHE A 136 3.50 6.29 17.13
N ASN A 137 4.49 7.08 17.55
CA ASN A 137 5.88 6.88 17.16
C ASN A 137 6.41 5.53 17.66
N GLU A 138 6.14 5.16 18.90
CA GLU A 138 6.51 3.85 19.47
C GLU A 138 5.90 2.69 18.68
N LEU A 139 4.61 2.80 18.35
CA LEU A 139 3.88 1.76 17.61
C LEU A 139 4.39 1.58 16.17
N ARG A 140 4.80 2.67 15.52
CA ARG A 140 5.02 2.68 14.06
C ARG A 140 6.47 2.73 13.63
N SER A 141 7.35 3.43 14.35
CA SER A 141 8.73 3.71 13.90
C SER A 141 9.50 2.44 13.55
N GLU A 142 9.61 1.48 14.47
CA GLU A 142 10.38 0.25 14.24
C GLU A 142 9.70 -0.68 13.23
N ARG A 143 8.36 -0.76 13.24
CA ARG A 143 7.61 -1.57 12.27
C ARG A 143 7.86 -1.08 10.84
N VAL A 144 7.70 0.23 10.64
CA VAL A 144 7.94 0.87 9.35
C VAL A 144 9.40 0.72 8.94
N ALA A 145 10.34 0.93 9.86
CA ALA A 145 11.77 0.77 9.59
C ALA A 145 12.11 -0.67 9.14
N GLN A 146 11.50 -1.68 9.77
CA GLN A 146 11.69 -3.08 9.39
C GLN A 146 11.10 -3.38 8.01
N VAL A 147 9.93 -2.82 7.67
CA VAL A 147 9.31 -2.96 6.35
C VAL A 147 10.17 -2.34 5.25
N VAL A 148 10.72 -1.13 5.48
CA VAL A 148 11.65 -0.46 4.56
C VAL A 148 12.89 -1.33 4.35
N ARG A 149 13.52 -1.82 5.43
CA ARG A 149 14.70 -2.70 5.35
C ARG A 149 14.41 -3.99 4.60
N ASN A 150 13.27 -4.64 4.87
CA ASN A 150 12.84 -5.85 4.18
C ASN A 150 12.62 -5.59 2.67
N THR A 151 11.97 -4.49 2.33
CA THR A 151 11.70 -4.08 0.96
C THR A 151 12.99 -3.84 0.18
N ARG A 152 13.97 -3.19 0.81
CA ARG A 152 15.31 -2.98 0.22
C ARG A 152 16.07 -4.29 0.04
N ALA A 153 15.98 -5.21 1.00
CA ALA A 153 16.58 -6.54 0.89
C ALA A 153 15.97 -7.37 -0.25
N ALA A 154 14.73 -7.09 -0.66
CA ALA A 154 14.09 -7.75 -1.81
C ALA A 154 14.45 -7.12 -3.17
N ALA A 155 15.25 -6.04 -3.20
CA ALA A 155 15.68 -5.41 -4.44
C ALA A 155 16.67 -6.29 -5.22
N PRO A 156 16.70 -6.24 -6.57
CA PRO A 156 17.54 -7.13 -7.40
C PRO A 156 19.05 -7.03 -7.17
N ASP A 157 19.55 -5.92 -6.60
CA ASP A 157 20.96 -5.65 -6.34
C ASP A 157 21.34 -5.81 -4.86
N SER A 158 20.46 -6.42 -4.04
CA SER A 158 20.78 -6.66 -2.65
C SER A 158 21.80 -7.81 -2.55
N SER A 159 22.94 -7.57 -1.90
CA SER A 159 23.94 -8.60 -1.60
C SER A 159 23.45 -9.63 -0.56
N SER A 160 22.15 -9.66 -0.24
CA SER A 160 21.60 -10.48 0.83
C SER A 160 21.40 -11.93 0.36
N THR A 161 22.21 -12.83 0.92
CA THR A 161 22.11 -14.29 0.72
C THR A 161 20.97 -14.93 1.53
N HIS A 162 20.17 -14.12 2.24
CA HIS A 162 18.99 -14.56 2.99
C HIS A 162 17.72 -14.23 2.22
N VAL A 163 17.32 -15.18 1.36
CA VAL A 163 15.96 -15.24 0.83
C VAL A 163 15.06 -15.66 1.98
N LYS A 164 14.54 -14.70 2.76
CA LYS A 164 13.35 -14.97 3.59
C LYS A 164 12.28 -15.50 2.64
N SER A 165 11.63 -16.60 3.01
CA SER A 165 10.64 -17.19 2.12
C SER A 165 9.51 -16.18 1.87
N ALA A 166 8.87 -16.24 0.70
CA ALA A 166 7.68 -15.42 0.44
C ALA A 166 6.62 -15.59 1.55
N ASN A 167 6.61 -16.75 2.22
CA ASN A 167 5.74 -17.06 3.35
C ASN A 167 6.10 -16.30 4.63
N ASP A 168 7.40 -16.12 4.92
CA ASP A 168 7.86 -15.38 6.11
C ASP A 168 7.51 -13.90 6.02
N PHE A 169 7.64 -13.30 4.82
CA PHE A 169 7.19 -11.94 4.57
C PHE A 169 5.68 -11.81 4.66
N SER A 170 4.94 -12.74 4.04
CA SER A 170 3.47 -12.74 4.07
C SER A 170 2.92 -12.78 5.50
N ASN A 171 3.45 -13.63 6.37
CA ASN A 171 2.98 -13.68 7.76
C ASN A 171 3.26 -12.36 8.47
N TYR A 172 4.50 -11.84 8.39
CA TYR A 172 4.87 -10.59 9.07
C TYR A 172 4.01 -9.39 8.63
N TYR A 173 3.60 -9.33 7.36
CA TYR A 173 2.76 -8.25 6.86
C TYR A 173 1.27 -8.48 7.13
N TRP A 174 0.74 -9.63 6.75
CA TRP A 174 -0.70 -9.86 6.67
C TRP A 174 -1.32 -10.37 7.95
N SER A 175 -0.55 -10.97 8.86
CA SER A 175 -1.07 -11.39 10.16
C SER A 175 -0.99 -10.29 11.22
N TYR A 176 -0.53 -9.09 10.86
CA TYR A 176 -0.34 -8.00 11.80
C TYR A 176 -1.68 -7.37 12.20
N GLN A 177 -1.99 -7.42 13.49
CA GLN A 177 -3.23 -6.89 14.05
C GLN A 177 -2.99 -5.53 14.69
N LEU A 178 -2.78 -4.52 13.84
CA LEU A 178 -2.45 -3.15 14.25
C LEU A 178 -3.38 -2.61 15.34
N THR A 179 -4.70 -2.72 15.13
CA THR A 179 -5.69 -2.14 16.05
C THR A 179 -5.57 -2.75 17.44
N GLN A 180 -5.28 -4.05 17.54
CA GLN A 180 -5.09 -4.72 18.82
C GLN A 180 -3.80 -4.26 19.50
N GLU A 181 -2.72 -4.13 18.74
CA GLU A 181 -1.46 -3.63 19.28
C GLU A 181 -1.57 -2.18 19.73
N ALA A 182 -2.24 -1.32 18.95
CA ALA A 182 -2.45 0.07 19.29
C ALA A 182 -3.23 0.22 20.61
N VAL A 183 -4.27 -0.59 20.82
CA VAL A 183 -5.01 -0.63 22.10
C VAL A 183 -4.12 -1.10 23.25
N ARG A 184 -3.33 -2.16 23.05
CA ARG A 184 -2.39 -2.66 24.06
C ARG A 184 -1.42 -1.56 24.51
N VAL A 185 -0.74 -0.91 23.57
CA VAL A 185 0.24 0.15 23.87
C VAL A 185 -0.46 1.35 24.52
N MET A 186 -1.65 1.72 24.05
CA MET A 186 -2.44 2.80 24.69
C MET A 186 -2.79 2.48 26.15
N ASN A 187 -3.13 1.24 26.46
CA ASN A 187 -3.39 0.79 27.84
C ASN A 187 -2.11 0.82 28.70
N GLU A 188 -0.96 0.44 28.14
CA GLU A 188 0.35 0.51 28.82
C GLU A 188 0.73 1.97 29.18
N HIS A 189 0.34 2.93 28.33
CA HIS A 189 0.50 4.37 28.59
C HIS A 189 -0.62 4.98 29.46
N GLY A 190 -1.50 4.15 30.03
CA GLY A 190 -2.57 4.60 30.94
C GLY A 190 -3.76 5.27 30.24
N HIS A 191 -3.87 5.12 28.92
CA HIS A 191 -4.94 5.71 28.11
C HIS A 191 -6.10 4.74 27.83
N GLY A 192 -6.43 3.90 28.82
CA GLY A 192 -7.48 2.86 28.80
C GLY A 192 -8.49 3.00 27.67
N LEU A 193 -8.34 2.22 26.61
CA LEU A 193 -9.15 2.36 25.40
C LEU A 193 -9.94 1.08 25.12
N GLN A 194 -11.26 1.22 25.06
CA GLN A 194 -12.12 0.19 24.50
C GLN A 194 -12.54 0.63 23.09
N LEU A 195 -12.18 -0.19 22.11
CA LEU A 195 -12.66 0.00 20.74
C LEU A 195 -13.94 -0.80 20.56
N VAL A 196 -15.00 -0.09 20.20
CA VAL A 196 -16.32 -0.65 19.91
C VAL A 196 -16.58 -0.38 18.42
N ASP A 197 -17.21 -1.33 17.74
CA ASP A 197 -17.65 -1.17 16.37
C ASP A 197 -18.82 -0.19 16.32
N ASP A 198 -18.67 0.88 15.54
CA ASP A 198 -19.66 1.96 15.49
C ASP A 198 -21.00 1.53 14.86
N ALA A 199 -21.03 0.41 14.12
CA ALA A 199 -22.22 -0.12 13.46
C ALA A 199 -22.92 -1.22 14.28
N SER A 200 -22.17 -2.09 14.98
CA SER A 200 -22.73 -3.20 15.76
C SER A 200 -22.76 -2.96 17.27
N ALA A 201 -22.07 -1.92 17.76
CA ALA A 201 -21.80 -1.69 19.18
C ALA A 201 -21.07 -2.86 19.88
N GLU A 202 -20.49 -3.79 19.12
CA GLU A 202 -19.70 -4.90 19.66
C GLU A 202 -18.28 -4.45 19.99
N LEU A 203 -17.75 -4.97 21.08
CA LEU A 203 -16.39 -4.70 21.50
C LEU A 203 -15.40 -5.36 20.52
N ILE A 204 -14.57 -4.55 19.86
CA ILE A 204 -13.55 -5.01 18.92
C ILE A 204 -12.30 -5.48 19.69
N VAL A 205 -11.83 -4.69 20.65
CA VAL A 205 -10.63 -4.98 21.48
C VAL A 205 -10.72 -4.27 22.84
N THR A 206 -10.33 -4.96 23.91
CA THR A 206 -10.02 -4.40 25.26
C THR A 206 -8.53 -4.19 25.47
#